data_AF-A0A7W1EC79-F1
#
_entry.id   AF-A0A7W1EC79-F1
#
_cell.length_a   1.000
_cell.length_b   1.000
_cell.length_c   1.000
_cell.angle_alpha   90.00
_cell.angle_beta   90.00
_cell.angle_gamma   90.00
#
_symmetry.space_group_name_H-M   'P 1'
#
loop_
_entity.id
_entity.type
_entity.pdbx_description
1 polymer ?
#
loop_
_entity_poly.entity_id
_entity_poly.type
_entity_poly.pdbx_seq_one_letter_code
_entity_poly.pdbx_strand_id
1 'polypeptide(L)'
;MMAARGAHHVGHGALLVLATAVAPGRCEFATDASSGQLRIVVGTVERVSAEGCWRLRADDGTSYELRAAQAPSALLRDGARVRAAVVPRNDLASACGAGTPADVEQLLGTSL
;
A
#
# COMPACT_ATOMS: atom_id res chain seq x y z
N MET A 1 14.83 70.96 -41.29
CA MET A 1 13.69 70.48 -42.11
C MET A 1 13.64 68.96 -42.02
N MET A 2 12.47 68.42 -41.64
CA MET A 2 11.94 67.04 -41.86
C MET A 2 12.86 65.84 -41.54
N ALA A 3 12.61 65.03 -40.49
CA ALA A 3 11.58 63.96 -40.37
C ALA A 3 11.64 62.95 -41.56
N ALA A 4 11.67 61.61 -41.41
CA ALA A 4 10.98 60.78 -40.43
C ALA A 4 11.38 59.27 -40.51
N ARG A 5 11.11 58.55 -39.41
CA ARG A 5 10.44 57.21 -39.29
C ARG A 5 11.11 55.87 -39.66
N GLY A 6 11.06 54.98 -38.67
CA GLY A 6 10.78 53.52 -38.78
C GLY A 6 11.99 52.61 -38.51
N ALA A 7 11.91 51.44 -37.87
CA ALA A 7 10.87 50.71 -37.16
C ALA A 7 11.53 49.51 -36.42
N HIS A 8 11.06 49.23 -35.21
CA HIS A 8 10.94 47.96 -34.48
C HIS A 8 11.81 46.72 -34.84
N HIS A 9 12.57 46.22 -33.86
CA HIS A 9 12.85 44.79 -33.60
C HIS A 9 12.52 44.55 -32.11
N VAL A 10 11.44 43.87 -31.68
CA VAL A 10 11.10 42.42 -31.70
C VAL A 10 12.25 41.52 -31.27
N GLY A 11 12.13 40.89 -30.09
CA GLY A 11 13.10 39.90 -29.63
C GLY A 11 12.92 39.36 -28.21
N HIS A 12 11.73 38.83 -27.92
CA HIS A 12 11.40 37.76 -26.95
C HIS A 12 12.30 37.56 -25.71
N GLY A 13 11.76 37.96 -24.56
CA GLY A 13 12.21 37.50 -23.25
C GLY A 13 12.07 35.99 -23.11
N ALA A 14 13.18 35.32 -22.83
CA ALA A 14 13.18 33.95 -22.35
C ALA A 14 13.11 33.99 -20.82
N LEU A 15 11.90 34.04 -20.28
CA LEU A 15 11.62 33.80 -18.87
C LEU A 15 11.85 32.30 -18.59
N LEU A 16 13.02 31.96 -18.03
CA LEU A 16 13.34 30.60 -17.61
C LEU A 16 12.55 30.27 -16.33
N VAL A 17 11.41 29.59 -16.49
CA VAL A 17 10.67 29.00 -15.38
C VAL A 17 11.37 27.70 -14.98
N LEU A 18 12.17 27.72 -13.90
CA LEU A 18 12.67 26.51 -13.28
C LEU A 18 11.52 25.82 -12.52
N ALA A 19 10.91 24.83 -13.15
CA ALA A 19 10.00 23.92 -12.47
C ALA A 19 10.80 22.93 -11.61
N THR A 20 10.83 23.14 -10.30
CA THR A 20 11.29 22.15 -9.33
C THR A 20 10.26 21.03 -9.24
N ALA A 21 10.47 19.96 -10.00
CA ALA A 21 9.69 18.73 -9.88
C ALA A 21 10.08 18.02 -8.57
N VAL A 22 9.22 18.14 -7.55
CA VAL A 22 9.26 17.25 -6.38
C VAL A 22 8.92 15.85 -6.89
N ALA A 23 9.92 14.98 -6.99
CA ALA A 23 9.69 13.56 -7.21
C ALA A 23 8.99 12.99 -5.97
N PRO A 24 7.78 12.44 -6.06
CA PRO A 24 7.25 11.66 -4.95
C PRO A 24 8.12 10.41 -4.82
N GLY A 25 8.81 10.26 -3.69
CA GLY A 25 9.48 9.02 -3.32
C GLY A 25 8.46 7.90 -3.28
N ARG A 26 8.32 7.17 -4.38
CA ARG A 26 7.53 5.95 -4.43
C ARG A 26 8.38 4.89 -3.72
N CYS A 27 7.95 4.52 -2.51
CA CYS A 27 8.40 3.28 -1.90
C CYS A 27 7.94 2.15 -2.82
N GLU A 28 8.84 1.69 -3.67
CA GLU A 28 8.64 0.56 -4.55
C GLU A 28 8.74 -0.68 -3.67
N PHE A 29 7.60 -1.34 -3.42
CA PHE A 29 7.58 -2.63 -2.73
C PHE A 29 8.23 -3.65 -3.65
N ALA A 30 9.52 -3.92 -3.45
CA ALA A 30 10.21 -5.02 -4.10
C ALA A 30 9.59 -6.33 -3.61
N THR A 31 8.75 -6.93 -4.45
CA THR A 31 8.21 -8.27 -4.20
C THR A 31 9.27 -9.27 -4.61
N ASP A 32 10.07 -9.77 -3.67
CA ASP A 32 10.89 -10.95 -3.94
C ASP A 32 9.93 -12.15 -4.04
N ALA A 33 9.75 -12.66 -5.25
CA ALA A 33 8.68 -13.58 -5.63
C ALA A 33 8.91 -15.04 -5.17
N SER A 34 9.73 -15.27 -4.14
CA SER A 34 10.24 -16.61 -3.83
C SER A 34 9.38 -17.44 -2.84
N SER A 35 8.32 -16.89 -2.23
CA SER A 35 7.58 -17.57 -1.13
C SER A 35 6.05 -17.72 -1.32
N GLY A 36 5.53 -17.30 -2.47
CA GLY A 36 4.09 -17.20 -2.72
C GLY A 36 3.75 -15.84 -3.31
N GLN A 37 2.62 -15.72 -3.99
CA GLN A 37 2.27 -14.45 -4.62
C GLN A 37 1.90 -13.44 -3.52
N LEU A 38 2.83 -12.54 -3.19
CA LEU A 38 2.58 -11.42 -2.28
C LEU A 38 1.36 -10.64 -2.76
N ARG A 39 0.43 -10.36 -1.86
CA ARG A 39 -0.80 -9.61 -2.14
C ARG A 39 -0.89 -8.43 -1.20
N ILE A 40 -1.21 -7.26 -1.75
CA ILE A 40 -1.57 -6.13 -0.92
C ILE A 40 -3.07 -6.19 -0.68
N VAL A 41 -3.46 -6.33 0.59
CA VAL A 41 -4.84 -6.50 1.03
C VAL A 41 -5.25 -5.29 1.87
N VAL A 42 -6.42 -4.74 1.58
CA VAL A 42 -7.10 -3.76 2.43
C VAL A 42 -8.32 -4.44 3.03
N GLY A 43 -8.51 -4.30 4.33
CA GLY A 43 -9.61 -4.97 5.01
C GLY A 43 -9.65 -4.72 6.50
N THR A 44 -10.50 -5.49 7.19
CA THR A 44 -10.72 -5.39 8.63
C THR A 44 -10.20 -6.65 9.33
N VAL A 45 -9.45 -6.45 10.41
CA VAL A 45 -8.97 -7.53 11.29
C VAL A 45 -10.04 -7.87 12.33
N GLU A 46 -10.29 -9.15 12.51
CA GLU A 46 -11.26 -9.70 13.44
C GLU A 46 -10.63 -10.80 14.28
N ARG A 47 -10.94 -10.82 15.57
CA ARG A 47 -10.65 -11.96 16.43
C ARG A 47 -11.77 -12.98 16.27
N VAL A 48 -11.41 -14.19 15.80
CA VAL A 48 -12.40 -15.25 15.51
C VAL A 48 -12.61 -16.17 16.71
N SER A 49 -11.60 -16.33 17.57
CA SER A 49 -11.72 -17.14 18.78
C SER A 49 -10.91 -16.56 19.93
N ALA A 50 -11.24 -16.98 21.16
CA ALA A 50 -10.46 -16.66 22.36
C ALA A 50 -9.05 -17.26 22.32
N GLU A 51 -8.86 -18.34 21.58
CA GLU A 51 -7.60 -19.10 21.45
C GLU A 51 -6.56 -18.40 20.56
N GLY A 52 -6.83 -17.17 20.09
CA GLY A 52 -5.86 -16.34 19.38
C GLY A 52 -5.92 -16.46 17.86
N CYS A 53 -7.05 -16.95 17.33
CA CYS A 53 -7.30 -16.96 15.89
C CYS A 53 -7.70 -15.56 15.41
N TRP A 54 -7.00 -15.08 14.38
CA TRP A 54 -7.26 -13.80 13.76
C TRP A 54 -7.61 -13.97 12.30
N ARG A 55 -8.55 -13.15 11.83
CA ARG A 55 -8.97 -13.10 10.43
C ARG A 55 -8.76 -11.70 9.89
N LEU A 56 -8.20 -11.58 8.70
CA LEU A 56 -8.30 -10.38 7.88
C LEU A 56 -9.38 -10.61 6.84
N ARG A 57 -10.52 -9.93 6.97
CA ARG A 57 -11.54 -9.89 5.92
C ARG A 57 -11.20 -8.75 4.97
N ALA A 58 -10.77 -9.10 3.77
CA ALA A 58 -10.50 -8.17 2.69
C ALA A 58 -11.79 -7.51 2.18
N ASP A 59 -11.67 -6.31 1.62
CA ASP A 59 -12.78 -5.58 1.02
C ASP A 59 -13.41 -6.31 -0.18
N ASP A 60 -12.64 -7.17 -0.84
CA ASP A 60 -13.10 -8.00 -1.96
C ASP A 60 -13.89 -9.25 -1.50
N GLY A 61 -14.09 -9.41 -0.18
CA GLY A 61 -14.78 -10.55 0.43
C GLY A 61 -13.88 -11.73 0.76
N THR A 62 -12.62 -11.74 0.32
CA THR A 62 -11.65 -12.79 0.67
C THR A 62 -11.34 -12.75 2.16
N SER A 63 -11.20 -13.93 2.79
CA SER A 63 -10.80 -14.03 4.19
C SER A 63 -9.47 -14.74 4.34
N TYR A 64 -8.57 -14.13 5.10
CA TYR A 64 -7.27 -14.69 5.42
C TYR A 64 -7.18 -15.01 6.90
N GLU A 65 -6.72 -16.21 7.26
CA GLU A 65 -6.40 -16.57 8.62
C GLU A 65 -4.96 -16.13 8.94
N LEU A 66 -4.82 -15.24 9.92
CA LEU A 66 -3.54 -14.70 10.34
C LEU A 66 -2.99 -15.48 11.52
N ARG A 67 -1.69 -15.79 11.46
CA ARG A 67 -0.99 -16.42 12.57
C ARG A 67 -0.54 -15.35 13.56
N ALA A 68 -1.14 -15.34 14.76
CA ALA A 68 -0.86 -14.34 15.79
C ALA A 68 0.64 -14.22 16.15
N ALA A 69 1.36 -15.35 16.14
CA ALA A 69 2.79 -15.38 16.46
C ALA A 69 3.68 -14.69 15.41
N GLN A 70 3.19 -14.56 14.17
CA GLN A 70 3.91 -13.99 13.04
C GLN A 70 3.46 -12.55 12.74
N ALA A 71 2.18 -12.25 12.97
CA ALA A 71 1.62 -10.94 12.66
C ALA A 71 2.13 -9.85 13.63
N PRO A 72 2.39 -8.63 13.15
CA PRO A 72 2.72 -7.49 14.01
C PRO A 72 1.60 -7.23 15.02
N SER A 73 1.94 -6.99 16.28
CA SER A 73 0.96 -6.73 17.35
C SER A 73 0.05 -5.54 17.06
N ALA A 74 0.55 -4.54 16.32
CA ALA A 74 -0.23 -3.38 15.87
C ALA A 74 -1.37 -3.75 14.90
N LEU A 75 -1.26 -4.88 14.20
CA LEU A 75 -2.31 -5.39 13.31
C LEU A 75 -3.36 -6.20 14.08
N LEU A 76 -2.96 -6.87 15.16
CA LEU A 76 -3.80 -7.78 15.96
C LEU A 76 -4.72 -7.03 16.94
N ARG A 77 -5.56 -6.15 16.37
CA ARG A 77 -6.60 -5.43 17.10
C ARG A 77 -7.94 -5.70 16.42
N ASP A 78 -8.89 -6.14 17.22
CA ASP A 78 -10.23 -6.45 16.72
C ASP A 78 -10.90 -5.18 16.17
N GLY A 79 -11.51 -5.29 14.99
CA GLY A 79 -12.11 -4.18 14.25
C GLY A 79 -11.12 -3.24 13.56
N ALA A 80 -9.81 -3.50 13.64
CA ALA A 80 -8.83 -2.59 13.04
C ALA A 80 -8.86 -2.66 11.51
N ARG A 81 -8.92 -1.49 10.87
CA ARG A 81 -8.84 -1.38 9.42
C ARG A 81 -7.38 -1.22 8.99
N VAL A 82 -6.92 -2.11 8.12
CA VAL A 82 -5.51 -2.22 7.75
C VAL A 82 -5.32 -2.30 6.25
N ARG A 83 -4.13 -1.86 5.81
CA ARG A 83 -3.55 -2.21 4.52
C ARG A 83 -2.28 -2.99 4.79
N ALA A 84 -2.21 -4.24 4.35
CA ALA A 84 -1.10 -5.14 4.64
C ALA A 84 -0.63 -5.88 3.39
N ALA A 85 0.66 -6.16 3.30
CA ALA A 85 1.22 -7.11 2.35
C ALA A 85 1.18 -8.50 2.99
N VAL A 86 0.47 -9.44 2.36
CA VAL A 86 0.26 -10.80 2.85
C VAL A 86 0.71 -11.83 1.83
N VAL A 87 1.19 -12.98 2.30
CA VAL A 87 1.55 -14.13 1.47
C VAL A 87 0.60 -15.28 1.83
N PRO A 88 -0.35 -15.63 0.93
CA PRO A 88 -1.23 -16.77 1.14
C PRO A 88 -0.44 -18.09 1.14
N ARG A 89 -0.71 -18.94 2.12
CA ARG A 89 -0.07 -20.24 2.35
C ARG A 89 -1.02 -21.36 1.99
N ASN A 90 -1.04 -21.73 0.71
CA ASN A 90 -1.90 -22.82 0.20
C ASN A 90 -1.36 -24.22 0.59
N ASP A 91 -0.12 -24.28 1.08
CA ASP A 91 0.53 -25.46 1.64
C ASP A 91 0.05 -25.79 3.07
N LEU A 92 -0.68 -24.88 3.71
CA LEU A 92 -1.13 -25.01 5.09
C LEU A 92 -2.65 -25.16 5.16
N ALA A 93 -3.12 -25.97 6.11
CA ALA A 93 -4.51 -25.99 6.51
C ALA A 93 -4.81 -24.84 7.47
N SER A 94 -6.01 -24.27 7.37
CA SER A 94 -6.55 -23.31 8.32
C SER A 94 -6.76 -23.98 9.68
N ALA A 95 -6.12 -23.45 10.72
CA ALA A 95 -6.22 -23.97 12.07
C ALA A 95 -7.60 -23.68 12.68
N CYS A 96 -8.21 -22.55 12.30
CA CYS A 96 -9.43 -22.05 12.92
C CYS A 96 -10.64 -22.06 11.98
N GLY A 97 -10.48 -22.56 10.76
CA GLY A 97 -11.49 -22.46 9.70
C GLY A 97 -11.82 -21.01 9.30
N ALA A 98 -10.92 -20.06 9.58
CA ALA A 98 -11.21 -18.62 9.44
C ALA A 98 -10.93 -18.06 8.04
N GLY A 99 -10.32 -18.84 7.15
CA GLY A 99 -9.98 -18.41 5.79
C GLY A 99 -8.72 -19.12 5.28
N THR A 100 -8.16 -18.63 4.18
CA THR A 100 -6.87 -19.13 3.69
C THR A 100 -5.76 -18.68 4.65
N PRO A 101 -4.90 -19.58 5.17
CA PRO A 101 -3.76 -19.17 5.98
C PRO A 101 -2.88 -18.18 5.24
N ALA A 102 -2.44 -17.12 5.91
CA ALA A 102 -1.55 -16.13 5.33
C ALA A 102 -0.55 -15.58 6.35
N ASP A 103 0.65 -15.30 5.85
CA ASP A 103 1.67 -14.56 6.58
C ASP A 103 1.59 -13.07 6.25
N VAL A 104 1.76 -12.22 7.26
CA VAL A 104 1.82 -10.77 7.10
C VAL A 104 3.27 -10.34 6.95
N GLU A 105 3.72 -10.08 5.74
CA GLU A 105 5.09 -9.62 5.50
C GLU A 105 5.27 -8.16 5.95
N GLN A 106 4.23 -7.33 5.75
CA GLN A 106 4.34 -5.92 6.09
C GLN A 106 2.99 -5.26 6.37
N LEU A 107 2.94 -4.45 7.44
CA LEU A 107 1.84 -3.51 7.66
C LEU A 107 2.15 -2.20 6.94
N LEU A 108 1.29 -1.81 6.00
CA LEU A 108 1.48 -0.64 5.14
C LEU A 108 0.72 0.59 5.65
N GLY A 109 -0.26 0.38 6.53
CA GLY A 109 -1.01 1.45 7.17
C GLY A 109 -2.21 0.92 7.95
N THR A 110 -2.65 1.72 8.91
CA THR A 110 -3.86 1.49 9.71
C THR A 110 -4.74 2.73 9.62
N SER A 111 -6.02 2.57 9.32
CA SER A 111 -7.01 3.64 9.45
C SER A 111 -7.73 3.44 10.77
N LEU A 112 -7.59 4.41 11.67
CA LEU A 112 -8.26 4.45 12.98
C LEU A 112 -9.75 4.75 12.82
#